data_AF-A0A8T3W8W1-F1
#
_entry.id   AF-A0A8T3W8W1-F1
#
_cell.length_a   1.000
_cell.length_b   1.000
_cell.length_c   1.000
_cell.angle_alpha   90.00
_cell.angle_beta   90.00
_cell.angle_gamma   90.00
#
_symmetry.space_group_name_H-M   'P 1'
#
loop_
_entity.id
_entity.type
_entity.pdbx_description
1 polymer ?
#
loop_
_entity_poly.entity_id
_entity_poly.type
_entity_poly.pdbx_seq_one_letter_code
_entity_poly.pdbx_strand_id
1 'polypeptide(L)'
;MFRTNYDPSRKIAAIIKAATLGRRIQLEYPQIAEDYRKSEFFPRDIAIKYRMPEKYGVTIDQAARSISFAIRGHSGNYGVEKYHGLIDKEELDQLGIKKNKDSGKRVRDQGLGLFGLSREQRDEARLEAVVAKGYVYWKAEEELDLSKMHKNPAYYYTTGKNRGKPNLNLIANELNLKYHEDRQVRTHSSVNLKLISIRRKQKSLLEIVLS
;
A
#
# COMPACT_ATOMS: atom_id res chain seq x y z
N MET A 1 8.78 18.51 17.09
CA MET A 1 9.09 17.40 16.16
C MET A 1 10.23 16.57 16.73
N PHE A 2 9.96 15.39 17.27
CA PHE A 2 11.02 14.48 17.74
C PHE A 2 11.60 13.73 16.53
N ARG A 3 12.74 14.19 16.01
CA ARG A 3 13.56 13.36 15.11
C ARG A 3 14.11 12.21 15.94
N THR A 4 13.61 11.01 15.72
CA THR A 4 14.21 9.81 16.29
C THR A 4 15.62 9.66 15.71
N ASN A 5 16.64 9.82 16.55
CA ASN A 5 18.04 9.59 16.19
C ASN A 5 18.19 8.13 15.76
N TYR A 6 18.23 7.93 14.46
CA TYR A 6 18.43 6.65 13.84
C TYR A 6 19.87 6.20 14.05
N ASP A 7 20.08 5.18 14.88
CA ASP A 7 21.39 4.55 15.08
C ASP A 7 21.43 3.19 14.36
N PRO A 8 22.14 3.09 13.21
CA PRO A 8 22.33 1.85 12.48
C PRO A 8 22.93 0.72 13.34
N SER A 9 23.75 1.06 14.33
CA SER A 9 24.46 0.10 15.18
C SER A 9 23.50 -0.73 16.01
N ARG A 10 22.41 -0.10 16.51
CA ARG A 10 21.35 -0.81 17.25
C ARG A 10 20.63 -1.84 16.40
N LYS A 11 20.41 -1.55 15.12
CA LYS A 11 19.78 -2.50 14.20
C LYS A 11 20.67 -3.70 13.95
N ILE A 12 21.97 -3.49 13.72
CA ILE A 12 22.93 -4.57 13.53
C ILE A 12 22.98 -5.45 14.78
N ALA A 13 23.12 -4.85 15.97
CA ALA A 13 23.11 -5.59 17.23
C ALA A 13 21.83 -6.42 17.44
N ALA A 14 20.66 -5.88 17.07
CA ALA A 14 19.40 -6.60 17.15
C ALA A 14 19.33 -7.78 16.16
N ILE A 15 19.89 -7.64 14.95
CA ILE A 15 19.99 -8.72 13.96
C ILE A 15 20.90 -9.83 14.49
N ILE A 16 22.08 -9.47 14.99
CA ILE A 16 23.05 -10.44 15.55
C ILE A 16 22.39 -11.23 16.68
N LYS A 17 21.82 -10.54 17.68
CA LYS A 17 21.14 -11.19 18.81
C LYS A 17 20.03 -12.15 18.34
N ALA A 18 19.20 -11.74 17.40
CA ALA A 18 18.10 -12.56 16.90
C ALA A 18 18.59 -13.77 16.09
N ALA A 19 19.66 -13.62 15.29
CA ALA A 19 20.22 -14.73 14.51
C ALA A 19 20.97 -15.73 15.42
N THR A 20 21.74 -15.27 16.40
CA THR A 20 22.40 -16.14 17.38
C THR A 20 21.37 -16.92 18.20
N LEU A 21 20.32 -16.26 18.70
CA LEU A 21 19.23 -16.94 19.40
C LEU A 21 18.44 -17.86 18.47
N GLY A 22 18.25 -17.47 17.21
CA GLY A 22 17.60 -18.30 16.20
C GLY A 22 18.33 -19.63 15.95
N ARG A 23 19.66 -19.60 15.84
CA ARG A 23 20.48 -20.84 15.75
C ARG A 23 20.29 -21.73 16.97
N ARG A 24 20.28 -21.14 18.17
CA ARG A 24 20.04 -21.88 19.41
C ARG A 24 18.65 -22.52 19.46
N ILE A 25 17.62 -21.76 19.08
CA ILE A 25 16.23 -22.25 19.00
C ILE A 25 16.11 -23.38 17.97
N GLN A 26 16.78 -23.27 16.82
CA GLN A 26 16.79 -24.33 15.82
C GLN A 26 17.29 -25.66 16.40
N LEU A 27 18.35 -25.63 17.21
CA LEU A 27 18.92 -26.82 17.81
C LEU A 27 18.07 -27.37 18.97
N GLU A 28 17.56 -26.48 19.84
CA GLU A 28 16.79 -26.88 21.03
C GLU A 28 15.33 -27.25 20.73
N TYR A 29 14.76 -26.73 19.63
CA TYR A 29 13.33 -26.82 19.31
C TYR A 29 13.06 -27.09 17.83
N PRO A 30 13.55 -28.19 17.24
CA PRO A 30 13.29 -28.50 15.83
C PRO A 30 11.78 -28.66 15.51
N GLN A 31 10.97 -29.07 16.49
CA GLN A 31 9.52 -29.24 16.36
C GLN A 31 8.74 -27.95 16.01
N ILE A 32 9.35 -26.76 16.14
CA ILE A 32 8.71 -25.51 15.70
C ILE A 32 8.48 -25.49 14.19
N ALA A 33 9.23 -26.29 13.41
CA ALA A 33 9.01 -26.44 11.98
C ALA A 33 7.61 -26.98 11.69
N GLU A 34 7.20 -28.03 12.39
CA GLU A 34 5.87 -28.62 12.27
C GLU A 34 4.77 -27.66 12.72
N ASP A 35 5.00 -26.90 13.79
CA ASP A 35 4.03 -25.89 14.20
C ASP A 35 3.92 -24.77 13.16
N TYR A 36 5.02 -24.34 12.56
CA TYR A 36 4.99 -23.30 11.52
C TYR A 36 4.30 -23.78 10.23
N ARG A 37 4.47 -25.06 9.85
CA ARG A 37 3.77 -25.69 8.73
C ARG A 37 2.25 -25.65 8.89
N LYS A 38 1.74 -25.71 10.13
CA LYS A 38 0.33 -25.48 10.42
C LYS A 38 0.00 -24.01 10.08
N SER A 39 -1.00 -23.80 9.24
CA SER A 39 -1.35 -22.48 8.71
C SER A 39 -1.67 -21.45 9.79
N GLU A 40 -2.08 -21.90 10.98
CA GLU A 40 -2.55 -21.07 12.10
C GLU A 40 -1.44 -20.41 12.90
N PHE A 41 -0.23 -20.97 12.94
CA PHE A 41 0.84 -20.44 13.80
C PHE A 41 1.75 -19.47 13.05
N PHE A 42 1.90 -18.27 13.59
CA PHE A 42 2.96 -17.33 13.25
C PHE A 42 4.12 -17.44 14.25
N PRO A 43 5.32 -16.93 13.93
CA PRO A 43 6.46 -16.97 14.85
C PRO A 43 6.16 -16.41 16.25
N ARG A 44 5.22 -15.45 16.34
CA ARG A 44 4.73 -14.91 17.62
C ARG A 44 3.93 -15.94 18.41
N ASP A 45 3.02 -16.67 17.77
CA ASP A 45 2.19 -17.71 18.41
C ASP A 45 3.06 -18.88 18.88
N ILE A 46 4.07 -19.24 18.08
CA ILE A 46 5.08 -20.23 18.47
C ILE A 46 5.87 -19.73 19.69
N ALA A 47 6.31 -18.47 19.70
CA ALA A 47 7.02 -17.92 20.86
C ALA A 47 6.19 -17.99 22.16
N ILE A 48 4.87 -17.72 22.08
CA ILE A 48 3.94 -17.85 23.22
C ILE A 48 3.79 -19.31 23.63
N LYS A 49 3.53 -20.21 22.67
CA LYS A 49 3.34 -21.65 22.91
C LYS A 49 4.52 -22.26 23.68
N TYR A 50 5.75 -21.87 23.34
CA TYR A 50 6.96 -22.39 23.96
C TYR A 50 7.51 -21.52 25.10
N ARG A 51 6.81 -20.45 25.52
CA ARG A 51 7.25 -19.53 26.59
C ARG A 51 8.69 -19.04 26.39
N MET A 52 9.02 -18.71 25.14
CA MET A 52 10.36 -18.27 24.75
C MET A 52 10.80 -16.95 25.40
N PRO A 53 9.91 -15.94 25.59
CA PRO A 53 10.26 -14.72 26.31
C PRO A 53 10.82 -14.99 27.70
N GLU A 54 10.16 -15.87 28.46
CA GLU A 54 10.54 -16.25 29.82
C GLU A 54 11.82 -17.08 29.82
N LYS A 55 11.93 -18.06 28.92
CA LYS A 55 13.09 -18.95 28.85
C LYS A 55 14.39 -18.23 28.50
N TYR A 56 14.32 -17.26 27.60
CA TYR A 56 15.51 -16.58 27.07
C TYR A 56 15.69 -15.14 27.58
N GLY A 57 14.78 -14.63 28.40
CA GLY A 57 14.85 -13.26 28.93
C GLY A 57 14.74 -12.20 27.83
N VAL A 58 13.86 -12.42 26.84
CA VAL A 58 13.69 -11.56 25.67
C VAL A 58 12.25 -11.09 25.53
N THR A 59 12.01 -10.02 24.78
CA THR A 59 10.63 -9.63 24.46
C THR A 59 9.99 -10.61 23.48
N ILE A 60 8.65 -10.62 23.42
CA ILE A 60 7.92 -11.47 22.48
C ILE A 60 8.33 -11.24 21.01
N ASP A 61 8.59 -9.98 20.64
CA ASP A 61 9.01 -9.63 19.28
C ASP A 61 10.43 -10.11 18.97
N GLN A 62 11.33 -10.05 19.97
CA GLN A 62 12.68 -10.60 19.85
C GLN A 62 12.64 -12.13 19.70
N ALA A 63 11.80 -12.82 20.48
CA ALA A 63 11.58 -14.26 20.35
C ALA A 63 11.01 -14.63 18.96
N ALA A 64 9.96 -13.95 18.51
CA ALA A 64 9.34 -14.19 17.20
C ALA A 64 10.33 -13.99 16.04
N ARG A 65 11.16 -12.94 16.13
CA ARG A 65 12.22 -12.69 15.14
C ARG A 65 13.29 -13.77 15.14
N SER A 66 13.66 -14.26 16.32
CA SER A 66 14.63 -15.35 16.47
C SER A 66 14.08 -16.68 15.92
N ILE A 67 12.80 -16.98 16.15
CA ILE A 67 12.11 -18.13 15.55
C ILE A 67 12.10 -18.02 14.02
N SER A 68 11.87 -16.82 13.47
CA SER A 68 11.93 -16.61 12.01
C SER A 68 13.32 -16.94 11.45
N PHE A 69 14.39 -16.61 12.18
CA PHE A 69 15.75 -16.98 11.85
C PHE A 69 16.03 -18.48 12.02
N ALA A 70 15.43 -19.15 13.01
CA ALA A 70 15.51 -20.60 13.16
C ALA A 70 14.85 -21.32 11.97
N ILE A 71 13.69 -20.83 11.53
CA ILE A 71 12.91 -21.42 10.43
C ILE A 71 13.62 -21.24 9.09
N ARG A 72 14.04 -20.00 8.75
CA ARG A 72 14.60 -19.69 7.42
C ARG A 72 16.12 -19.85 7.30
N GLY A 73 16.81 -19.98 8.42
CA GLY A 73 18.27 -19.95 8.48
C GLY A 73 18.88 -18.53 8.45
N HIS A 74 20.20 -18.48 8.38
CA HIS A 74 20.98 -17.25 8.29
C HIS A 74 22.14 -17.40 7.30
N SER A 75 22.39 -16.35 6.50
CA SER A 75 23.34 -16.41 5.38
C SER A 75 24.82 -16.27 5.76
N GLY A 76 25.13 -15.86 6.99
CA GLY A 76 26.52 -15.75 7.47
C GLY A 76 27.11 -14.33 7.58
N ASN A 77 26.29 -13.29 7.74
CA ASN A 77 26.74 -11.89 7.81
C ASN A 77 26.81 -11.33 9.25
N TYR A 78 27.43 -10.16 9.42
CA TYR A 78 27.48 -9.44 10.71
C TYR A 78 28.12 -10.23 11.87
N GLY A 79 29.07 -11.12 11.56
CA GLY A 79 29.76 -11.93 12.57
C GLY A 79 28.94 -13.12 13.10
N VAL A 80 27.79 -13.44 12.51
CA VAL A 80 27.02 -14.65 12.82
C VAL A 80 27.28 -15.69 11.74
N GLU A 81 27.74 -16.88 12.14
CA GLU A 81 28.00 -18.01 11.23
C GLU A 81 26.75 -18.38 10.41
N LYS A 82 26.96 -18.86 9.19
CA LYS A 82 25.90 -19.36 8.32
C LYS A 82 25.29 -20.63 8.93
N TYR A 83 23.98 -20.76 8.87
CA TYR A 83 23.29 -22.01 9.19
C TYR A 83 22.01 -22.16 8.35
N HIS A 84 21.67 -23.40 8.02
CA HIS A 84 20.47 -23.74 7.26
C HIS A 84 19.20 -23.53 8.09
N GLY A 85 18.06 -23.30 7.45
CA GLY A 85 16.78 -23.23 8.16
C GLY A 85 16.26 -24.60 8.58
N LEU A 86 15.29 -24.62 9.50
CA LEU A 86 14.47 -25.82 9.79
C LEU A 86 13.52 -26.19 8.64
N ILE A 87 13.22 -25.24 7.77
CA ILE A 87 12.36 -25.41 6.59
C ILE A 87 13.18 -24.96 5.38
N ASP A 88 13.14 -25.73 4.29
CA ASP A 88 13.80 -25.34 3.06
C ASP A 88 13.14 -24.10 2.43
N LYS A 89 13.88 -23.45 1.54
CA LYS A 89 13.46 -22.13 1.04
C LYS A 89 12.21 -22.25 0.17
N GLU A 90 12.16 -23.27 -0.67
CA GLU A 90 11.07 -23.54 -1.59
C GLU A 90 9.76 -23.83 -0.83
N GLU A 91 9.83 -24.67 0.21
CA GLU A 91 8.71 -24.95 1.13
C GLU A 91 8.28 -23.66 1.85
N LEU A 92 9.24 -22.88 2.35
CA LEU A 92 8.94 -21.63 3.07
C LEU A 92 8.21 -20.61 2.18
N ASP A 93 8.61 -20.51 0.91
CA ASP A 93 7.97 -19.64 -0.08
C ASP A 93 6.52 -20.08 -0.35
N GLN A 94 6.26 -21.39 -0.50
CA GLN A 94 4.91 -21.93 -0.66
C GLN A 94 4.03 -21.69 0.58
N LEU A 95 4.57 -21.90 1.78
CA LEU A 95 3.89 -21.62 3.04
C LEU A 95 3.56 -20.12 3.17
N GLY A 96 4.49 -19.24 2.74
CA GLY A 96 4.29 -17.81 2.70
C GLY A 96 3.11 -17.40 1.81
N ILE A 97 3.03 -17.95 0.59
CA ILE A 97 1.92 -17.70 -0.34
C ILE A 97 0.58 -18.14 0.29
N LYS A 98 0.53 -19.34 0.87
CA LYS A 98 -0.68 -19.87 1.51
C LYS A 98 -1.13 -18.99 2.68
N LYS A 99 -0.22 -18.67 3.62
CA LYS A 99 -0.52 -17.83 4.78
C LYS A 99 -0.96 -16.41 4.38
N ASN A 100 -0.36 -15.83 3.34
CA ASN A 100 -0.79 -14.53 2.81
C ASN A 100 -2.20 -14.58 2.23
N LYS A 101 -2.55 -15.64 1.50
CA LYS A 101 -3.90 -15.85 0.97
C LYS A 101 -4.92 -16.00 2.10
N ASP A 102 -4.62 -16.83 3.10
CA ASP A 102 -5.51 -17.06 4.25
C ASP A 102 -5.68 -15.80 5.10
N SER A 103 -4.59 -15.07 5.36
CA SER A 103 -4.65 -13.78 6.05
C SER A 103 -5.45 -12.75 5.26
N GLY A 104 -5.26 -12.67 3.94
CA GLY A 104 -6.03 -11.77 3.07
C GLY A 104 -7.52 -12.10 3.08
N LYS A 105 -7.88 -13.39 3.05
CA LYS A 105 -9.25 -13.86 3.20
C LYS A 105 -9.82 -13.47 4.57
N ARG A 106 -9.11 -13.74 5.66
CA ARG A 106 -9.55 -13.38 7.01
C ARG A 106 -9.79 -11.88 7.18
N VAL A 107 -8.86 -11.05 6.70
CA VAL A 107 -8.99 -9.58 6.78
C VAL A 107 -10.21 -9.10 5.99
N ARG A 108 -10.50 -9.72 4.84
CA ARG A 108 -11.71 -9.45 4.08
C ARG A 108 -12.98 -9.89 4.80
N ASP A 109 -13.02 -11.15 5.25
CA ASP A 109 -14.20 -11.75 5.88
C ASP A 109 -14.56 -11.06 7.20
N GLN A 110 -13.56 -10.57 7.94
CA GLN A 110 -13.75 -9.80 9.18
C GLN A 110 -14.02 -8.31 8.92
N GLY A 111 -14.03 -7.85 7.68
CA GLY A 111 -14.18 -6.42 7.37
C GLY A 111 -13.12 -5.58 8.08
N LEU A 112 -11.86 -6.00 8.05
CA LEU A 112 -10.75 -5.27 8.68
C LEU A 112 -9.99 -4.43 7.65
N GLY A 113 -9.39 -3.34 8.13
CA GLY A 113 -8.62 -2.42 7.29
C GLY A 113 -9.46 -1.90 6.13
N LEU A 114 -8.92 -1.99 4.90
CA LEU A 114 -9.59 -1.49 3.69
C LEU A 114 -10.97 -2.12 3.44
N PHE A 115 -11.17 -3.39 3.82
CA PHE A 115 -12.44 -4.09 3.62
C PHE A 115 -13.51 -3.70 4.65
N GLY A 116 -13.11 -3.10 5.77
CA GLY A 116 -14.02 -2.57 6.79
C GLY A 116 -14.51 -1.16 6.51
N LEU A 117 -13.87 -0.46 5.58
CA LEU A 117 -14.20 0.93 5.30
C LEU A 117 -15.45 1.02 4.42
N SER A 118 -16.33 1.96 4.76
CA SER A 118 -17.43 2.35 3.90
C SER A 118 -16.90 2.88 2.55
N ARG A 119 -17.79 3.05 1.57
CA ARG A 119 -17.40 3.64 0.29
C ARG A 119 -16.91 5.08 0.48
N GLU A 120 -17.60 5.84 1.30
CA GLU A 120 -17.32 7.23 1.63
C GLU A 120 -15.95 7.36 2.32
N GLN A 121 -15.67 6.50 3.31
CA GLN A 121 -14.38 6.46 3.99
C GLN A 121 -13.22 6.10 3.05
N ARG A 122 -13.46 5.19 2.08
CA ARG A 122 -12.46 4.88 1.06
C ARG A 122 -12.22 6.04 0.12
N ASP A 123 -13.26 6.76 -0.26
CA ASP A 123 -13.15 7.94 -1.11
C ASP A 123 -12.42 9.07 -0.37
N GLU A 124 -12.69 9.28 0.91
CA GLU A 124 -11.99 10.24 1.76
C GLU A 124 -10.50 9.89 1.90
N ALA A 125 -10.16 8.66 2.29
CA ALA A 125 -8.76 8.21 2.40
C ALA A 125 -8.02 8.32 1.05
N ARG A 126 -8.71 8.11 -0.06
CA ARG A 126 -8.16 8.32 -1.40
C ARG A 126 -7.87 9.80 -1.67
N LEU A 127 -8.77 10.70 -1.29
CA LEU A 127 -8.57 12.14 -1.43
C LEU A 127 -7.40 12.62 -0.55
N GLU A 128 -7.35 12.18 0.71
CA GLU A 128 -6.24 12.46 1.61
C GLU A 128 -4.90 12.00 1.04
N ALA A 129 -4.84 10.80 0.48
CA ALA A 129 -3.61 10.28 -0.14
C ALA A 129 -3.17 11.09 -1.37
N VAL A 130 -4.11 11.67 -2.13
CA VAL A 130 -3.82 12.57 -3.25
C VAL A 130 -3.26 13.90 -2.73
N VAL A 131 -3.88 14.47 -1.71
CA VAL A 131 -3.44 15.72 -1.06
C VAL A 131 -2.07 15.56 -0.40
N ALA A 132 -1.83 14.45 0.31
CA ALA A 132 -0.55 14.15 0.95
C ALA A 132 0.61 14.04 -0.05
N LYS A 133 0.32 13.68 -1.31
CA LYS A 133 1.29 13.69 -2.42
C LYS A 133 1.46 15.07 -3.08
N GLY A 134 0.76 16.09 -2.59
CA GLY A 134 0.79 17.46 -3.12
C GLY A 134 -0.08 17.68 -4.36
N TYR A 135 -0.97 16.74 -4.70
CA TYR A 135 -1.88 16.89 -5.84
C TYR A 135 -3.20 17.54 -5.44
N VAL A 136 -3.80 18.29 -6.37
CA VAL A 136 -5.12 18.93 -6.19
C VAL A 136 -6.19 18.13 -6.94
N TYR A 137 -7.16 17.59 -6.21
CA TYR A 137 -8.27 16.83 -6.79
C TYR A 137 -9.30 17.74 -7.47
N TRP A 138 -10.13 17.17 -8.35
CA TRP A 138 -11.21 17.89 -9.05
C TRP A 138 -12.41 18.05 -8.12
N LYS A 139 -12.86 19.29 -7.91
CA LYS A 139 -14.10 19.57 -7.17
C LYS A 139 -15.31 19.34 -8.08
N ALA A 140 -16.46 18.95 -7.52
CA ALA A 140 -17.67 18.70 -8.31
C ALA A 140 -18.12 19.92 -9.13
N GLU A 141 -18.00 21.12 -8.56
CA GLU A 141 -18.29 22.40 -9.23
C GLU A 141 -17.35 22.65 -10.41
N GLU A 142 -16.07 22.38 -10.23
CA GLU A 142 -15.03 22.51 -11.27
C GLU A 142 -15.27 21.51 -12.41
N GLU A 143 -15.70 20.28 -12.10
CA GLU A 143 -16.11 19.29 -13.12
C GLU A 143 -17.34 19.75 -13.92
N LEU A 144 -18.32 20.36 -13.23
CA LEU A 144 -19.52 20.88 -13.85
C LEU A 144 -19.19 22.00 -14.83
N ASP A 145 -18.35 22.95 -14.42
CA ASP A 145 -17.96 24.06 -15.27
C ASP A 145 -17.05 23.62 -16.42
N LEU A 146 -16.16 22.66 -16.21
CA LEU A 146 -15.43 21.99 -17.29
C LEU A 146 -16.40 21.42 -18.34
N SER A 147 -17.46 20.72 -17.90
CA SER A 147 -18.47 20.15 -18.79
C SER A 147 -19.23 21.22 -19.58
N LYS A 148 -19.53 22.36 -18.97
CA LYS A 148 -20.18 23.52 -19.64
C LYS A 148 -19.24 24.19 -20.65
N MET A 149 -18.03 24.55 -20.23
CA MET A 149 -17.02 25.20 -21.06
C MET A 149 -16.69 24.36 -22.29
N HIS A 150 -16.57 23.04 -22.12
CA HIS A 150 -16.30 22.12 -23.21
C HIS A 150 -17.38 22.07 -24.29
N LYS A 151 -18.64 22.38 -23.94
CA LYS A 151 -19.77 22.44 -24.88
C LYS A 151 -20.00 23.84 -25.45
N ASN A 152 -19.34 24.86 -24.91
CA ASN A 152 -19.55 26.23 -25.29
C ASN A 152 -18.62 26.61 -26.46
N PRO A 153 -19.16 27.03 -27.63
CA PRO A 153 -18.36 27.45 -28.78
C PRO A 153 -17.36 28.58 -28.51
N ALA A 154 -17.58 29.41 -27.48
CA ALA A 154 -16.63 30.45 -27.07
C ALA A 154 -15.25 29.88 -26.68
N TYR A 155 -15.20 28.62 -26.27
CA TYR A 155 -13.97 27.93 -25.89
C TYR A 155 -13.37 27.11 -27.03
N TYR A 156 -13.83 27.30 -28.27
CA TYR A 156 -13.35 26.54 -29.42
C TYR A 156 -12.31 27.35 -30.19
N TYR A 157 -11.38 26.67 -30.85
CA TYR A 157 -10.50 27.34 -31.80
C TYR A 157 -11.33 27.95 -32.93
N THR A 158 -11.19 29.27 -33.13
CA THR A 158 -11.90 30.02 -34.18
C THR A 158 -11.18 29.96 -35.53
N THR A 159 -9.86 29.73 -35.52
CA THR A 159 -8.99 29.74 -36.71
C THR A 159 -8.01 28.56 -36.72
N GLY A 160 -7.34 28.34 -37.85
CA GLY A 160 -6.27 27.35 -38.01
C GLY A 160 -6.73 25.88 -38.13
N LYS A 161 -5.76 24.96 -38.08
CA LYS A 161 -5.97 23.50 -38.28
C LYS A 161 -6.87 22.83 -37.24
N ASN A 162 -7.07 23.49 -36.10
CA ASN A 162 -7.91 22.98 -35.00
C ASN A 162 -9.27 23.66 -34.94
N ARG A 163 -9.66 24.47 -35.93
CA ARG A 163 -10.94 25.17 -35.97
C ARG A 163 -12.11 24.23 -35.65
N GLY A 164 -12.99 24.67 -34.76
CA GLY A 164 -14.15 23.89 -34.32
C GLY A 164 -13.85 22.81 -33.28
N LYS A 165 -12.60 22.64 -32.84
CA LYS A 165 -12.25 21.81 -31.69
C LYS A 165 -12.17 22.65 -30.40
N PRO A 166 -12.50 22.08 -29.23
CA PRO A 166 -12.33 22.74 -27.94
C PRO A 166 -10.86 23.10 -27.68
N ASN A 167 -10.63 24.34 -27.26
CA ASN A 167 -9.34 24.85 -26.83
C ASN A 167 -9.12 24.52 -25.34
N LEU A 168 -8.52 23.37 -25.08
CA LEU A 168 -8.33 22.88 -23.71
C LEU A 168 -7.31 23.70 -22.90
N ASN A 169 -6.41 24.44 -23.55
CA ASN A 169 -5.50 25.38 -22.87
C ASN A 169 -6.30 26.56 -22.31
N LEU A 170 -7.20 27.13 -23.11
CA LEU A 170 -8.07 28.22 -22.66
C LEU A 170 -8.96 27.76 -21.50
N ILE A 171 -9.56 26.59 -21.60
CA ILE A 171 -10.37 26.00 -20.52
C ILE A 171 -9.52 25.79 -19.25
N ALA A 172 -8.29 25.28 -19.37
CA ALA A 172 -7.40 25.09 -18.22
C ALA A 172 -7.09 26.40 -17.51
N ASN A 173 -6.80 27.47 -18.25
CA ASN A 173 -6.51 28.79 -17.70
C ASN A 173 -7.72 29.37 -16.96
N GLU A 174 -8.91 29.28 -17.58
CA GLU A 174 -10.16 29.76 -16.98
C GLU A 174 -10.51 29.01 -15.69
N LEU A 175 -10.26 27.69 -15.65
CA LEU A 175 -10.43 26.89 -14.43
C LEU A 175 -9.38 27.25 -13.35
N ASN A 176 -8.13 27.50 -13.74
CA ASN A 176 -7.08 27.93 -12.80
C ASN A 176 -7.39 29.29 -12.18
N LEU A 177 -7.81 30.24 -13.00
CA LEU A 177 -8.23 31.56 -12.53
C LEU A 177 -9.39 31.45 -11.55
N LYS A 178 -10.41 30.66 -11.89
CA LYS A 178 -11.64 30.53 -11.08
C LYS A 178 -11.46 29.75 -9.78
N TYR A 179 -10.68 28.66 -9.79
CA TYR A 179 -10.64 27.70 -8.68
C TYR A 179 -9.30 27.63 -7.94
N HIS A 180 -8.22 28.16 -8.53
CA HIS A 180 -6.86 27.95 -8.04
C HIS A 180 -6.06 29.24 -7.87
N GLU A 181 -6.72 30.40 -7.85
CA GLU A 181 -6.10 31.73 -7.70
C GLU A 181 -5.01 31.98 -8.75
N ASP A 182 -5.31 31.61 -10.01
CA ASP A 182 -4.41 31.71 -11.16
C ASP A 182 -3.14 30.84 -11.08
N ARG A 183 -3.05 29.94 -10.09
CA ARG A 183 -1.98 28.93 -10.05
C ARG A 183 -2.20 27.88 -11.15
N GLN A 184 -1.11 27.47 -11.80
CA GLN A 184 -1.14 26.45 -12.86
C GLN A 184 -1.35 25.02 -12.34
N VAL A 185 -2.50 24.76 -11.72
CA VAL A 185 -2.90 23.46 -11.18
C VAL A 185 -3.47 22.56 -12.27
N ARG A 186 -4.32 23.11 -13.14
CA ARG A 186 -4.89 22.44 -14.31
C ARG A 186 -4.05 22.71 -15.54
N THR A 187 -3.73 21.64 -16.23
CA THR A 187 -3.04 21.64 -17.52
C THR A 187 -3.96 21.09 -18.61
N HIS A 188 -3.65 21.37 -19.88
CA HIS A 188 -4.29 20.75 -21.05
C HIS A 188 -4.50 19.24 -20.86
N SER A 189 -3.45 18.53 -20.46
CA SER A 189 -3.49 17.08 -20.27
C SER A 189 -4.44 16.66 -19.15
N SER A 190 -4.44 17.39 -18.02
CA SER A 190 -5.35 17.09 -16.91
C SER A 190 -6.81 17.31 -17.30
N VAL A 191 -7.10 18.38 -18.05
CA VAL A 191 -8.43 18.71 -18.56
C VAL A 191 -8.91 17.65 -19.55
N ASN A 192 -8.06 17.25 -20.50
CA ASN A 192 -8.40 16.21 -21.48
C ASN A 192 -8.73 14.88 -20.81
N LEU A 193 -7.88 14.42 -19.88
CA LEU A 193 -8.12 13.18 -19.13
C LEU A 193 -9.41 13.24 -18.32
N LYS A 194 -9.71 14.41 -17.73
CA LYS A 194 -10.95 14.60 -16.98
C LYS A 194 -12.19 14.55 -17.87
N LEU A 195 -12.14 15.19 -19.04
CA LEU A 195 -13.23 15.14 -20.02
C LEU A 195 -13.51 13.70 -20.51
N ILE A 196 -12.46 12.92 -20.76
CA ILE A 196 -12.61 11.50 -21.11
C ILE A 196 -13.35 10.75 -19.99
N SER A 197 -12.99 11.01 -18.72
CA SER A 197 -13.67 10.41 -17.57
C SER A 197 -15.16 10.81 -17.49
N ILE A 198 -15.48 12.10 -17.67
CA ILE A 198 -16.86 12.61 -17.67
C ILE A 198 -17.69 11.95 -18.76
N ARG A 199 -17.16 11.86 -19.99
CA ARG A 199 -17.85 11.23 -21.13
C ARG A 199 -18.13 9.75 -20.91
N ARG A 200 -17.18 9.01 -20.33
CA ARG A 200 -17.37 7.59 -19.97
C ARG A 200 -18.49 7.41 -18.95
N LYS A 201 -18.53 8.24 -17.91
CA LYS A 201 -19.62 8.22 -16.91
C LYS A 201 -20.98 8.52 -17.53
N GLN A 202 -21.05 9.50 -18.43
CA GLN A 202 -22.30 9.85 -19.13
C GLN A 202 -22.78 8.70 -20.02
N LYS A 203 -21.88 8.06 -20.77
CA LYS A 203 -22.20 6.90 -21.60
C LYS A 203 -22.74 5.74 -20.76
N SER A 204 -22.07 5.38 -19.67
CA SER A 204 -22.53 4.28 -18.80
C SER A 204 -23.89 4.57 -18.16
N LEU A 205 -24.17 5.83 -17.79
CA LEU A 205 -25.48 6.20 -17.25
C LEU A 205 -26.59 6.10 -18.29
N LEU A 206 -26.33 6.51 -19.53
CA LEU A 206 -27.28 6.38 -20.64
C LEU A 206 -27.59 4.91 -20.95
N GLU A 207 -26.58 4.04 -20.94
CA GLU A 207 -26.76 2.60 -21.16
C GLU A 207 -27.62 1.94 -20.07
N ILE A 208 -27.49 2.36 -18.80
CA ILE A 208 -28.30 1.86 -17.69
C ILE A 208 -29.76 2.35 -17.77
N VAL A 209 -29.99 3.59 -18.21
CA VAL A 209 -31.35 4.16 -18.29
C VAL A 209 -32.14 3.57 -19.48
N LEU A 210 -31.45 3.08 -20.51
CA LEU A 210 -32.05 2.51 -21.71
C LEU A 210 -32.21 0.97 -21.65
N SER A 211 -31.72 0.31 -20.59
CA SER A 211 -31.84 -1.13 -20.33
C SER A 211 -32.94 -1.44 -19.32
#